data_AF-A0A6V7LCW4-F1
#
_entry.id   AF-A0A6V7LCW4-F1
#
_cell.length_a   1.000
_cell.length_b   1.000
_cell.length_c   1.000
_cell.angle_alpha   90.00
_cell.angle_beta   90.00
_cell.angle_gamma   90.00
#
_symmetry.space_group_name_H-M   'P 1'
#
loop_
_entity.id
_entity.type
_entity.pdbx_description
1 polymer ?
#
loop_
_entity_poly.entity_id
_entity_poly.type
_entity_poly.pdbx_seq_one_letter_code
_entity_poly.pdbx_strand_id
1 'polypeptide(L)' 'KQADLFSVVLYNGYSPPPGYCFDNLCADAVIIDDPTDKRNNVQKR' A
#
# COMPACT_ATOMS: atom_id res chain seq x y z
N LYS A 1 25.22 30.42 -12.09
CA LYS A 1 24.74 29.04 -12.28
C LYS A 1 23.82 28.74 -11.11
N GLN A 2 22.55 28.40 -11.35
CA GLN A 2 21.54 28.20 -10.31
C GLN A 2 21.34 26.70 -10.09
N ALA A 3 21.27 26.26 -8.83
CA ALA A 3 21.27 24.85 -8.44
C ALA A 3 20.09 24.57 -7.49
N ASP A 4 18.89 24.96 -7.92
CA ASP A 4 17.68 24.76 -7.14
C ASP A 4 17.13 23.36 -7.40
N LEU A 5 17.00 22.55 -6.34
CA LEU A 5 16.47 21.19 -6.39
C LEU A 5 15.24 21.07 -5.48
N PHE A 6 14.08 20.83 -6.09
CA PHE A 6 12.88 20.49 -5.34
C PHE A 6 13.06 19.14 -4.64
N SER A 7 12.78 19.12 -3.33
CA SER A 7 13.03 17.97 -2.46
C SER A 7 11.83 17.74 -1.55
N VAL A 8 11.52 16.47 -1.26
CA VAL A 8 10.45 16.08 -0.33
C VAL A 8 10.93 14.95 0.58
N VAL A 9 10.39 14.90 1.79
CA VAL A 9 10.59 13.79 2.73
C VAL A 9 9.34 12.93 2.73
N LEU A 10 9.50 11.62 2.63
CA LEU A 10 8.39 10.67 2.61
C LEU A 10 7.84 10.45 4.03
N TYR A 11 6.53 10.42 4.17
CA TYR A 11 5.85 10.35 5.47
C TYR A 11 6.05 9.00 6.19
N ASN A 12 6.26 7.91 5.45
CA ASN A 12 6.43 6.54 5.97
C ASN A 12 7.75 5.91 5.53
N GLY A 13 8.81 6.73 5.47
CA GLY A 13 10.08 6.31 4.89
C GLY A 13 9.88 5.76 3.48
N TYR A 14 10.45 4.60 3.20
CA TYR A 14 10.29 3.89 1.91
C TYR A 14 9.32 2.72 1.99
N SER A 15 8.52 2.65 3.05
CA SER A 15 7.60 1.54 3.32
C SER A 15 6.18 1.84 2.84
N PRO A 16 5.42 0.82 2.41
CA PRO A 16 4.02 0.98 2.06
C PRO A 16 3.19 1.40 3.28
N PRO A 17 2.03 2.06 3.07
CA PRO A 17 1.10 2.33 4.14
C PRO A 17 0.70 1.04 4.88
N PRO A 18 0.41 1.08 6.20
CA PRO A 18 -0.06 -0.09 6.93
C PRO A 18 -1.28 -0.74 6.27
N GLY A 19 -1.23 -2.06 6.03
CA GLY A 19 -2.32 -2.82 5.40
C GLY A 19 -2.29 -2.86 3.87
N TYR A 20 -1.27 -2.26 3.23
CA TYR A 20 -1.08 -2.20 1.77
C TYR A 20 0.26 -2.81 1.32
N CYS A 21 0.87 -3.69 2.11
CA CYS A 21 2.02 -4.47 1.66
C CYS A 21 1.59 -5.77 0.98
N PHE A 22 1.84 -5.90 -0.32
CA PHE A 22 1.47 -7.08 -1.12
C PHE A 22 2.67 -7.92 -1.59
N ASP A 23 3.77 -7.86 -0.85
CA ASP A 23 4.94 -8.70 -1.07
C ASP A 23 4.85 -10.02 -0.27
N ASN A 24 5.59 -11.04 -0.71
CA ASN A 24 5.62 -12.39 -0.12
C ASN A 24 6.10 -12.42 1.33
N LEU A 25 6.85 -11.41 1.76
CA LEU A 25 7.34 -11.28 3.14
C LEU A 25 6.32 -10.63 4.08
N CYS A 26 5.20 -10.14 3.54
CA CYS A 26 4.16 -9.45 4.30
C CYS A 26 2.98 -10.37 4.61
N ALA A 27 2.23 -10.01 5.66
CA ALA A 27 1.07 -10.75 6.14
C ALA A 27 -0.24 -9.95 6.03
N ASP A 28 -0.23 -8.85 5.28
CA ASP A 28 -1.43 -8.04 5.06
C ASP A 28 -2.47 -8.84 4.26
N ALA A 29 -3.75 -8.58 4.54
CA ALA A 29 -4.81 -9.29 3.83
C ALA A 29 -4.79 -8.96 2.33
N VAL A 30 -4.83 -10.00 1.49
CA VAL A 30 -4.95 -9.84 0.04
C VAL A 30 -6.30 -9.23 -0.34
N ILE A 31 -6.39 -8.66 -1.54
CA ILE A 31 -7.67 -8.22 -2.11
C ILE A 31 -8.42 -9.47 -2.57
N ILE A 32 -9.64 -9.66 -2.07
CA ILE A 32 -10.55 -10.73 -2.47
C ILE A 32 -11.81 -10.06 -3.03
N ASP A 33 -11.97 -10.11 -4.35
CA ASP A 33 -13.00 -9.38 -5.09
C ASP A 33 -14.12 -10.26 -5.66
N ASP A 34 -13.98 -11.58 -5.61
CA ASP A 34 -15.03 -12.52 -5.98
C ASP A 34 -16.31 -12.25 -5.17
N PRO A 35 -17.44 -11.88 -5.80
CA PRO A 35 -18.71 -11.59 -5.12
C PRO A 35 -19.30 -12.79 -4.37
N THR A 36 -18.89 -14.01 -4.71
CA THR A 36 -19.38 -15.24 -4.10
C THR A 36 -18.50 -15.74 -2.95
N ASP A 37 -17.26 -15.25 -2.84
CA ASP A 37 -16.36 -15.60 -1.72
C ASP A 37 -16.83 -14.88 -0.45
N LYS A 38 -17.04 -15.64 0.63
CA LYS A 38 -17.43 -15.11 1.95
C LYS A 38 -16.37 -14.18 2.55
N ARG A 39 -15.13 -14.24 2.05
CA ARG A 39 -14.00 -13.41 2.46
C ARG A 39 -13.86 -12.15 1.61
N ASN A 40 -14.78 -11.89 0.67
CA ASN A 40 -14.78 -10.68 -0.13
C ASN A 40 -14.60 -9.46 0.79
N ASN A 41 -13.56 -8.68 0.50
CA ASN A 41 -13.14 -7.56 1.33
C ASN A 41 -13.13 -6.22 0.59
N VAL A 42 -13.66 -6.15 -0.64
CA VAL A 42 -13.65 -4.92 -1.46
C VAL A 42 -14.33 -3.75 -0.76
N GLN A 43 -15.44 -3.98 -0.06
CA GLN A 43 -16.18 -2.92 0.66
C GLN A 43 -15.50 -2.44 1.95
N LYS A 44 -14.53 -3.21 2.47
CA LYS A 44 -13.81 -2.91 3.71
C LYS A 44 -12.43 -2.30 3.43
N ARG A 45 -12.04 -2.17 2.17
CA ARG A 45 -10.69 -1.82 1.70
C ARG A 45 -10.64 -0.45 1.04
#